data_AF-A0A7I5E5M0-F1
#
_entry.id   AF-A0A7I5E5M0-F1
#
_cell.length_a   1.000
_cell.length_b   1.000
_cell.length_c   1.000
_cell.angle_alpha   90.00
_cell.angle_beta   90.00
_cell.angle_gamma   90.00
#
_symmetry.space_group_name_H-M   'P 1'
#
loop_
_entity.id
_entity.type
_entity.pdbx_description
1 polymer ?
#
loop_
_entity_poly.entity_id
_entity_poly.type
_entity_poly.pdbx_seq_one_letter_code
_entity_poly.pdbx_strand_id
1 'polypeptide(L)'
;MRETMKKVRAGISWHDRSRLTDLDFADDIALLAEDENKLQQVTTCLSREASMIGLRISACKSKVTKVGFEQTQLNISVDDTILETVGNFAYLESTITHNGDAEMEVRIPIAKAAAVFQRLQPLWASSSISQNIKLRLYYSIVIPTALYANRQTDRQTDRQTERQTDRETDRQTETDRQTDTGIQTDAQNYRFILG
;
A
#
# COMPACT_ATOMS: atom_id res chain seq x y z
N MET A 1 -13.43 -16.70 1.69
CA MET A 1 -12.74 -15.68 0.90
C MET A 1 -11.37 -16.14 0.39
N ARG A 2 -10.40 -16.55 1.24
CA ARG A 2 -9.08 -17.05 0.77
C ARG A 2 -9.11 -18.16 -0.31
N GLU A 3 -10.09 -19.06 -0.26
CA GLU A 3 -10.19 -20.17 -1.22
C GLU A 3 -10.66 -19.76 -2.62
N THR A 4 -11.32 -18.61 -2.78
CA THR A 4 -11.77 -18.14 -4.10
C THR A 4 -10.63 -17.50 -4.89
N MET A 5 -9.64 -16.93 -4.20
CA MET A 5 -8.47 -16.28 -4.82
C MET A 5 -7.37 -17.26 -5.21
N LYS A 6 -7.23 -18.37 -4.47
CA LYS A 6 -6.33 -19.49 -4.85
C LYS A 6 -6.70 -20.09 -6.21
N LYS A 7 -8.00 -20.14 -6.55
CA LYS A 7 -8.49 -20.68 -7.83
C LYS A 7 -8.05 -19.86 -9.04
N VAL A 8 -8.00 -18.54 -8.90
CA VAL A 8 -7.65 -17.59 -9.99
C VAL A 8 -6.14 -17.33 -10.05
N ARG A 9 -5.38 -17.73 -9.01
CA ARG A 9 -3.92 -17.51 -8.91
C ARG A 9 -3.54 -16.02 -9.05
N ALA A 10 -4.46 -15.15 -8.64
CA ALA A 10 -4.28 -13.71 -8.61
C ALA A 10 -3.38 -13.28 -7.44
N GLY A 11 -3.30 -11.99 -7.17
CA GLY A 11 -2.37 -11.42 -6.18
C GLY A 11 -1.09 -10.90 -6.80
N ILE A 12 -0.31 -10.19 -6.00
CA ILE A 12 1.03 -9.71 -6.33
C ILE A 12 2.06 -10.60 -5.64
N SER A 13 3.24 -10.75 -6.26
CA SER A 13 4.33 -11.50 -5.64
C SER A 13 4.76 -10.85 -4.32
N TRP A 14 4.80 -11.65 -3.27
CA TRP A 14 5.19 -11.28 -1.91
C TRP A 14 6.29 -12.24 -1.44
N HIS A 15 7.12 -11.84 -0.47
CA HIS A 15 8.31 -12.58 -0.02
C HIS A 15 8.14 -14.12 0.07
N ASP A 16 9.24 -14.85 -0.15
CA ASP A 16 9.31 -16.33 -0.06
C ASP A 16 8.31 -17.08 -0.97
N ARG A 17 8.17 -16.59 -2.22
CA ARG A 17 7.26 -17.15 -3.26
C ARG A 17 5.77 -17.15 -2.89
N SER A 18 5.37 -16.41 -1.85
CA SER A 18 3.96 -16.22 -1.51
C SER A 18 3.30 -15.16 -2.40
N ARG A 19 1.96 -15.14 -2.46
CA ARG A 19 1.21 -14.13 -3.21
C ARG A 19 0.26 -13.42 -2.25
N LEU A 20 0.30 -12.09 -2.27
CA LEU A 20 -0.65 -11.27 -1.53
C LEU A 20 -1.85 -11.00 -2.43
N THR A 21 -2.97 -11.66 -2.12
CA THR A 21 -4.20 -11.64 -2.94
C THR A 21 -5.19 -10.59 -2.49
N ASP A 22 -5.27 -10.35 -1.19
CA ASP A 22 -6.27 -9.50 -0.58
C ASP A 22 -5.82 -8.92 0.77
N LEU A 23 -6.45 -7.80 1.14
CA LEU A 23 -6.43 -7.21 2.47
C LEU A 23 -7.87 -7.00 2.90
N ASP A 24 -8.30 -7.61 4.00
CA ASP A 24 -9.66 -7.54 4.51
C ASP A 24 -9.70 -6.81 5.87
N PHE A 25 -10.65 -5.89 6.04
CA PHE A 25 -10.93 -5.24 7.31
C PHE A 25 -12.42 -4.91 7.45
N ALA A 26 -13.08 -5.55 8.42
CA ALA A 26 -14.52 -5.42 8.62
C ALA A 26 -15.30 -5.70 7.31
N ASP A 27 -16.01 -4.70 6.79
CA ASP A 27 -16.74 -4.74 5.53
C ASP A 27 -15.94 -4.30 4.29
N ASP A 28 -14.74 -3.72 4.49
CA ASP A 28 -13.85 -3.28 3.42
C ASP A 28 -12.89 -4.40 2.97
N ILE A 29 -12.70 -4.55 1.65
CA ILE A 29 -11.78 -5.55 1.08
C ILE A 29 -10.98 -4.93 -0.07
N ALA A 30 -9.65 -4.98 0.01
CA ALA A 30 -8.78 -4.69 -1.13
C ALA A 30 -8.36 -5.98 -1.83
N LEU A 31 -8.60 -6.08 -3.14
CA LEU A 31 -8.09 -7.16 -4.01
C LEU A 31 -6.83 -6.70 -4.75
N LEU A 32 -5.90 -7.61 -4.98
CA LEU A 32 -4.63 -7.32 -5.63
C LEU A 32 -4.43 -8.25 -6.83
N ALA A 33 -3.94 -7.72 -7.95
CA ALA A 33 -3.68 -8.50 -9.16
C ALA A 33 -2.53 -7.91 -9.98
N GLU A 34 -1.86 -8.76 -10.76
CA GLU A 34 -0.78 -8.34 -11.67
C GLU A 34 -1.29 -7.78 -13.00
N ASP A 35 -2.56 -8.02 -13.34
CA ASP A 35 -3.15 -7.60 -14.60
C ASP A 35 -4.68 -7.44 -14.48
N GLU A 36 -5.24 -6.67 -15.39
CA GLU A 36 -6.66 -6.32 -15.44
C GLU A 36 -7.57 -7.56 -15.58
N ASN A 37 -7.14 -8.57 -16.34
CA ASN A 37 -7.91 -9.79 -16.56
C ASN A 37 -8.04 -10.61 -15.27
N LYS A 38 -6.93 -10.81 -14.55
CA LYS A 38 -6.94 -11.47 -13.24
C LYS A 38 -7.79 -10.68 -12.26
N LEU A 39 -7.70 -9.35 -12.30
CA LEU A 39 -8.49 -8.50 -11.41
C LEU A 39 -10.00 -8.67 -11.66
N GLN A 40 -10.44 -8.60 -12.91
CA GLN A 40 -11.83 -8.85 -13.27
C GLN A 40 -12.30 -10.24 -12.84
N GLN A 41 -11.48 -11.27 -13.05
CA GLN A 41 -11.81 -12.64 -12.66
C GLN A 41 -12.00 -12.78 -11.14
N VAL A 42 -11.11 -12.19 -10.32
CA VAL A 42 -11.26 -12.24 -8.86
C VAL A 42 -12.48 -11.44 -8.42
N THR A 43 -12.73 -10.27 -9.01
CA THR A 43 -13.90 -9.45 -8.69
C THR A 43 -15.21 -10.17 -8.99
N THR A 44 -15.33 -10.81 -10.17
CA THR A 44 -16.50 -11.62 -10.53
C THR A 44 -16.66 -12.83 -9.61
N CYS A 45 -15.55 -13.51 -9.29
CA CYS A 45 -15.56 -14.63 -8.35
C CYS A 45 -16.03 -14.19 -6.96
N LEU A 46 -15.52 -13.06 -6.46
CA LEU A 46 -15.93 -12.51 -5.17
C LEU A 46 -17.42 -12.11 -5.17
N SER A 47 -17.93 -11.45 -6.22
CA SER A 47 -19.34 -11.07 -6.30
C SER A 47 -20.25 -12.30 -6.25
N ARG A 48 -19.90 -13.36 -6.99
CA ARG A 48 -20.65 -14.62 -6.98
C ARG A 48 -20.70 -15.25 -5.59
N GLU A 49 -19.57 -15.26 -4.90
CA GLU A 49 -19.43 -15.94 -3.61
C GLU A 49 -20.07 -15.13 -2.49
N ALA A 50 -20.00 -13.80 -2.54
CA ALA A 50 -20.78 -12.90 -1.70
C ALA A 50 -22.28 -13.14 -1.88
N SER A 51 -22.74 -13.28 -3.13
CA SER A 51 -24.14 -13.52 -3.46
C SER A 51 -24.67 -14.85 -2.88
N MET A 52 -23.84 -15.89 -2.84
CA MET A 52 -24.21 -17.19 -2.25
C MET A 52 -24.51 -17.12 -0.75
N ILE A 53 -23.94 -16.13 -0.05
CA ILE A 53 -24.18 -15.88 1.38
C ILE A 53 -25.10 -14.68 1.63
N GLY A 54 -25.77 -14.18 0.59
CA GLY A 54 -26.72 -13.06 0.68
C GLY A 54 -26.06 -11.68 0.80
N LEU A 55 -24.77 -11.56 0.51
CA LEU A 55 -24.06 -10.27 0.43
C LEU A 55 -23.94 -9.80 -1.02
N ARG A 56 -23.76 -8.49 -1.21
CA ARG A 56 -23.57 -7.89 -2.54
C ARG A 56 -22.48 -6.83 -2.50
N ILE A 57 -21.65 -6.79 -3.54
CA ILE A 57 -20.63 -5.77 -3.70
C ILE A 57 -21.29 -4.47 -4.16
N SER A 58 -20.98 -3.36 -3.48
CA SER A 58 -21.55 -2.05 -3.76
C SER A 58 -20.76 -1.34 -4.86
N ALA A 59 -21.13 -1.53 -6.13
CA ALA A 59 -20.44 -0.93 -7.28
C ALA A 59 -20.24 0.60 -7.18
N CYS A 60 -21.14 1.33 -6.51
CA CYS A 60 -21.03 2.78 -6.33
C CYS A 60 -19.97 3.21 -5.29
N LYS A 61 -19.57 2.32 -4.39
CA LYS A 61 -18.57 2.58 -3.36
C LYS A 61 -17.20 1.97 -3.71
N SER A 62 -17.24 0.92 -4.52
CA SER A 62 -16.09 0.19 -5.02
C SER A 62 -15.32 0.98 -6.07
N LYS A 63 -13.98 1.00 -5.96
CA LYS A 63 -13.10 1.74 -6.88
C LYS A 63 -11.92 0.89 -7.33
N VAL A 64 -11.38 1.22 -8.50
CA VAL A 64 -10.18 0.56 -9.04
C VAL A 64 -9.04 1.55 -9.20
N THR A 65 -7.82 1.13 -8.89
CA THR A 65 -6.62 1.95 -9.06
C THR A 65 -5.46 1.16 -9.65
N LYS A 66 -4.78 1.72 -10.65
CA LYS A 66 -3.51 1.17 -11.12
C LYS A 66 -2.38 1.78 -10.29
N VAL A 67 -1.41 0.96 -9.87
CA VAL A 67 -0.21 1.44 -9.17
C VAL A 67 0.98 1.31 -10.11
N GLY A 68 1.52 2.44 -10.55
CA GLY A 68 2.62 2.56 -11.50
C GLY A 68 2.65 3.92 -12.18
N PHE A 69 3.58 4.08 -13.14
CA PHE A 69 3.87 5.36 -13.79
C PHE A 69 2.78 5.88 -14.75
N GLU A 70 1.86 5.02 -15.20
CA GLU A 70 0.80 5.40 -16.14
C GLU A 70 -0.60 5.15 -15.57
N GLN A 71 -1.44 6.19 -15.58
CA GLN A 71 -2.85 6.09 -15.24
C GLN A 71 -3.66 5.71 -16.49
N THR A 72 -3.91 4.42 -16.65
CA THR A 72 -4.78 3.88 -17.71
C THR A 72 -6.18 3.68 -17.15
N GLN A 73 -7.21 4.01 -17.93
CA GLN A 73 -8.60 3.68 -17.58
C GLN A 73 -8.77 2.16 -17.59
N LEU A 74 -9.31 1.60 -16.50
CA LEU A 74 -9.52 0.16 -16.34
C LEU A 74 -11.01 -0.15 -16.52
N ASN A 75 -11.30 -1.23 -17.25
CA ASN A 75 -12.66 -1.67 -17.55
C ASN A 75 -13.05 -2.83 -16.62
N ILE A 76 -12.99 -2.57 -15.31
CA ILE A 76 -13.45 -3.54 -14.31
C ILE A 76 -14.92 -3.30 -13.99
N SER A 77 -15.71 -4.37 -13.95
CA SER A 77 -17.14 -4.32 -13.68
C SER A 77 -17.60 -5.27 -12.58
N VAL A 78 -18.65 -4.88 -11.87
CA VAL A 78 -19.40 -5.66 -10.88
C VAL A 78 -20.88 -5.58 -11.27
N ASP A 79 -21.55 -6.71 -11.44
CA ASP A 79 -22.98 -6.78 -11.81
C ASP A 79 -23.32 -5.83 -12.99
N ASP A 80 -22.53 -5.91 -14.07
CA ASP A 80 -22.62 -5.06 -15.28
C ASP A 80 -22.39 -3.56 -15.09
N THR A 81 -21.97 -3.14 -13.89
CA THR A 81 -21.60 -1.76 -13.58
C THR A 81 -20.09 -1.59 -13.64
N ILE A 82 -19.60 -0.73 -14.54
CA ILE A 82 -18.17 -0.37 -14.61
C ILE A 82 -17.81 0.46 -13.38
N LEU A 83 -16.71 0.09 -12.74
CA LEU A 83 -16.21 0.75 -11.54
C LEU A 83 -15.40 2.00 -11.89
N GLU A 84 -15.47 3.00 -11.02
CA GLU A 84 -14.71 4.24 -11.16
C GLU A 84 -13.20 3.94 -11.05
N THR A 85 -12.43 4.35 -12.06
CA THR A 85 -10.96 4.34 -11.99
C THR A 85 -10.48 5.62 -11.31
N VAL A 86 -9.79 5.49 -10.18
CA VAL A 86 -9.22 6.62 -9.44
C VAL A 86 -7.69 6.56 -9.41
N GLY A 87 -7.05 7.73 -9.26
CA GLY A 87 -5.58 7.82 -9.20
C GLY A 87 -5.01 7.71 -7.79
N ASN A 88 -5.82 8.01 -6.78
CA ASN A 88 -5.46 7.84 -5.37
C ASN A 88 -6.69 7.32 -4.63
N PHE A 89 -6.50 6.34 -3.76
CA PHE A 89 -7.57 5.78 -2.92
C PHE A 89 -7.07 5.66 -1.48
N ALA A 90 -7.91 6.05 -0.52
CA ALA A 90 -7.61 5.93 0.89
C ALA A 90 -8.18 4.61 1.43
N TYR A 91 -7.31 3.70 1.86
CA TYR A 91 -7.69 2.46 2.53
C TYR A 91 -7.21 2.51 3.98
N LEU A 92 -8.15 2.44 4.93
CA LEU A 92 -7.88 2.51 6.38
C LEU A 92 -6.98 3.71 6.79
N GLU A 93 -7.25 4.88 6.19
CA GLU A 93 -6.47 6.12 6.35
C GLU A 93 -5.05 6.13 5.74
N SER A 94 -4.61 5.05 5.09
CA SER A 94 -3.42 5.07 4.23
C SER A 94 -3.83 5.45 2.81
N THR A 95 -3.28 6.55 2.30
CA THR A 95 -3.51 6.96 0.92
C THR A 95 -2.56 6.21 0.01
N ILE A 96 -3.09 5.27 -0.77
CA ILE A 96 -2.33 4.60 -1.81
C ILE A 96 -2.26 5.55 -3.00
N THR A 97 -1.05 5.99 -3.32
CA THR A 97 -0.80 6.85 -4.49
C THR A 97 -0.44 6.00 -5.71
N HIS A 98 -0.89 6.41 -6.90
CA HIS A 98 -0.53 5.72 -8.15
C HIS A 98 0.99 5.59 -8.35
N ASN A 99 1.79 6.56 -7.91
CA ASN A 99 3.25 6.53 -8.03
C ASN A 99 3.94 5.61 -7.00
N GLY A 100 3.21 4.99 -6.08
CA GLY A 100 3.79 4.21 -4.99
C GLY A 100 4.62 5.05 -4.02
N ASP A 101 4.36 6.36 -3.99
CA ASP A 101 5.10 7.31 -3.18
C ASP A 101 4.71 7.18 -1.70
N ALA A 102 5.58 6.53 -0.94
CA ALA A 102 5.48 6.40 0.52
C ALA A 102 5.79 7.72 1.24
N GLU A 103 6.31 8.75 0.56
CA GLU A 103 6.64 10.04 1.17
C GLU A 103 5.37 10.74 1.68
N MET A 104 4.27 10.64 0.93
CA MET A 104 2.94 11.12 1.36
C MET A 104 2.44 10.37 2.61
N GLU A 105 2.67 9.06 2.68
CA GLU A 105 2.27 8.22 3.83
C GLU A 105 3.06 8.56 5.10
N VAL A 106 4.32 9.01 4.97
CA VAL A 106 5.12 9.50 6.10
C VAL A 106 4.78 10.96 6.46
N ARG A 107 4.47 11.80 5.46
CA ARG A 107 4.21 13.24 5.66
C ARG A 107 2.86 13.54 6.32
N ILE A 108 1.78 12.84 5.94
CA ILE A 108 0.44 13.07 6.52
C ILE A 108 0.41 12.90 8.06
N PRO A 109 0.95 11.81 8.64
CA PRO A 109 1.03 11.60 10.09
C PRO A 109 1.91 12.62 10.80
N ILE A 110 3.03 13.02 10.18
CA ILE A 110 3.89 14.08 10.72
C ILE A 110 3.10 15.40 10.77
N ALA A 111 2.35 15.73 9.72
CA ALA A 111 1.49 16.91 9.70
C ALA A 111 0.37 16.83 10.74
N LYS A 112 -0.28 15.66 10.91
CA LYS A 112 -1.28 15.43 11.98
C LYS A 112 -0.65 15.61 13.36
N ALA A 113 0.52 15.04 13.61
CA ALA A 113 1.23 15.18 14.89
C ALA A 113 1.65 16.63 15.16
N ALA A 114 2.10 17.35 14.13
CA ALA A 114 2.41 18.78 14.23
C ALA A 114 1.16 19.60 14.58
N ALA A 115 0.01 19.31 13.96
CA ALA A 115 -1.26 19.96 14.28
C ALA A 115 -1.71 19.68 15.72
N VAL A 116 -1.58 18.44 16.19
CA VAL A 116 -1.86 18.07 17.58
C VAL A 116 -0.92 18.80 18.55
N PHE A 117 0.37 18.84 18.23
CA PHE A 117 1.36 19.57 19.02
C PHE A 117 1.01 21.06 19.11
N GLN A 118 0.64 21.69 18.00
CA GLN A 118 0.20 23.10 17.97
C GLN A 118 -1.09 23.32 18.78
N ARG A 119 -2.07 22.42 18.71
CA ARG A 119 -3.31 22.52 19.52
C ARG A 119 -3.04 22.48 21.02
N LEU A 120 -1.98 21.79 21.44
CA LEU A 120 -1.56 21.70 22.84
C LEU A 120 -0.62 22.85 23.26
N GLN A 121 -0.37 23.84 22.39
CA GLN A 121 0.50 24.99 22.68
C GLN A 121 0.19 25.70 24.00
N PRO A 122 -1.08 25.91 24.41
CA PRO A 122 -1.38 26.53 25.70
C PRO A 122 -0.87 25.70 26.89
N LEU A 123 -0.85 24.37 26.78
CA LEU A 123 -0.32 23.48 27.81
C LEU A 123 1.21 23.51 27.84
N TRP A 124 1.86 23.62 26.68
CA TRP A 124 3.32 23.75 26.58
C TRP A 124 3.81 25.08 27.15
N ALA A 125 3.07 26.17 26.88
CA ALA A 125 3.38 27.51 27.35
C ALA A 125 3.06 27.73 28.84
N SER A 126 2.15 26.92 29.42
CA SER A 126 1.77 27.06 30.82
C SER A 126 2.91 26.69 31.78
N SER A 127 3.28 27.62 32.66
CA SER A 127 4.26 27.38 33.74
C SER A 127 3.68 26.59 34.92
N SER A 128 2.35 26.47 35.01
CA SER A 128 1.68 25.70 36.08
C SER A 128 1.74 24.18 35.87
N ILE A 129 2.15 23.74 34.68
CA ILE A 129 2.27 22.32 34.32
C ILE A 129 3.74 21.91 34.42
N SER A 130 4.01 20.86 35.20
CA SER A 130 5.37 20.36 35.36
C SER A 130 5.95 19.79 34.05
N GLN A 131 7.27 19.88 33.89
CA GLN A 131 7.95 19.31 32.72
C GLN A 131 7.69 17.81 32.57
N ASN A 132 7.57 17.07 33.67
CA ASN A 132 7.29 15.63 33.63
C ASN A 132 5.92 15.34 32.98
N ILE A 133 4.88 16.10 33.34
CA ILE A 133 3.54 15.95 32.73
C ILE A 133 3.57 16.33 31.25
N LYS A 134 4.29 17.40 30.87
CA LYS A 134 4.44 17.79 29.47
C LYS A 134 5.11 16.68 28.64
N LEU A 135 6.18 16.07 29.17
CA LEU A 135 6.84 14.93 28.52
C LEU A 135 5.90 13.73 28.41
N ARG A 136 5.13 13.40 29.46
CA ARG A 136 4.14 12.33 29.39
C ARG A 136 3.09 12.57 28.32
N LEU A 137 2.58 13.80 28.18
CA LEU A 137 1.62 14.17 27.13
C LEU A 137 2.25 14.07 25.74
N TYR A 138 3.48 14.51 25.58
CA TYR A 138 4.22 14.39 24.32
C TYR A 138 4.39 12.92 23.89
N TYR A 139 4.86 12.05 24.79
CA TYR A 139 5.06 10.64 24.49
C TYR A 139 3.77 9.82 24.36
N SER A 140 2.66 10.26 24.96
CA SER A 140 1.38 9.53 24.90
C SER A 140 0.46 9.99 23.77
N ILE A 141 0.63 11.20 23.26
CA ILE A 141 -0.26 11.79 22.26
C ILE A 141 0.50 12.09 20.97
N VAL A 142 1.58 12.89 21.05
CA VAL A 142 2.26 13.41 19.86
C VAL A 142 3.09 12.33 19.16
N ILE A 143 3.88 11.57 19.93
CA ILE A 143 4.73 10.49 19.39
C ILE A 143 3.89 9.38 18.75
N PRO A 144 2.85 8.81 19.40
CA PRO A 144 2.02 7.79 18.76
C PRO A 144 1.32 8.29 17.50
N THR A 145 0.88 9.57 17.48
CA THR A 145 0.27 10.17 16.27
C THR A 145 1.28 10.24 15.11
N ALA A 146 2.55 10.55 15.38
CA ALA A 146 3.61 10.57 14.37
C ALA A 146 4.04 9.16 13.94
N LEU A 147 3.98 8.19 14.85
CA LEU A 147 4.45 6.82 14.63
C LEU A 147 3.41 5.88 14.03
N TYR A 148 2.11 6.17 14.15
CA TYR A 148 1.03 5.28 13.71
C TYR A 148 1.09 4.91 12.21
N ALA A 149 1.89 5.64 11.41
CA ALA A 149 2.11 5.32 10.00
C ALA A 149 3.52 4.81 9.65
N ASN A 150 4.48 4.84 10.58
CA ASN A 150 5.86 4.47 10.31
C ASN A 150 6.15 2.98 10.55
N ARG A 151 5.14 2.11 10.58
CA ARG A 151 5.35 0.67 10.79
C ARG A 151 5.97 -0.06 9.58
N GLN A 152 6.37 0.65 8.53
CA GLN A 152 6.96 0.06 7.31
C GLN A 152 8.38 0.54 6.94
N THR A 153 8.98 1.51 7.65
CA THR A 153 10.24 2.14 7.20
C THR A 153 11.53 1.59 7.81
N ASP A 154 11.48 0.53 8.61
CA ASP A 154 12.69 -0.07 9.20
C ASP A 154 13.54 -0.90 8.20
N ARG A 155 13.25 -0.85 6.89
CA ARG A 155 13.89 -1.69 5.85
C ARG A 155 14.70 -0.97 4.78
N GLN A 156 14.90 0.34 4.89
CA GLN A 156 15.73 1.07 3.91
C GLN A 156 17.18 1.31 4.35
N THR A 157 17.51 1.06 5.62
CA THR A 157 18.88 1.26 6.13
C THR A 157 19.84 0.13 5.71
N ASP A 158 19.36 -1.08 5.44
CA ASP A 158 20.22 -2.20 5.01
C ASP A 158 20.61 -2.17 3.52
N ARG A 159 19.82 -1.51 2.67
CA ARG A 159 20.04 -1.53 1.20
C ARG A 159 21.20 -0.67 0.70
N GLN A 160 21.77 0.19 1.54
CA GLN A 160 22.95 0.99 1.15
C GLN A 160 24.28 0.32 1.55
N THR A 161 24.26 -0.60 2.53
CA THR A 161 25.47 -1.27 3.00
C THR A 161 25.87 -2.45 2.11
N GLU A 162 24.91 -3.23 1.57
CA GLU A 162 25.20 -4.35 0.63
C GLU A 162 25.65 -3.86 -0.76
N ARG A 163 25.15 -2.71 -1.22
CA ARG A 163 25.48 -2.17 -2.56
C ARG A 163 26.91 -1.66 -2.71
N GLN A 164 27.64 -1.52 -1.60
CA GLN A 164 29.06 -1.17 -1.60
C GLN A 164 29.96 -2.41 -1.53
N THR A 165 29.48 -3.54 -0.97
CA THR A 165 30.25 -4.79 -0.90
C THR A 165 30.23 -5.57 -2.22
N ASP A 166 29.14 -5.49 -2.98
CA ASP A 166 29.02 -6.19 -4.28
C ASP A 166 29.77 -5.47 -5.42
N ARG A 167 29.88 -4.13 -5.38
CA ARG A 167 30.57 -3.34 -6.41
C ARG A 167 32.08 -3.54 -6.44
N GLU A 168 32.65 -4.05 -5.36
CA GLU A 168 34.09 -4.32 -5.27
C GLU A 168 34.43 -5.76 -5.69
N THR A 169 33.44 -6.67 -5.65
CA THR A 169 33.60 -8.08 -6.08
C THR A 169 33.42 -8.25 -7.59
N ASP A 170 32.56 -7.45 -8.23
CA ASP A 170 32.35 -7.52 -9.70
C ASP A 170 33.50 -6.91 -10.52
N ARG A 171 34.30 -6.01 -9.94
CA ARG A 171 35.39 -5.35 -10.68
C ARG A 171 36.58 -6.27 -11.02
N GLN A 172 36.57 -7.51 -10.52
CA GLN A 172 37.63 -8.51 -10.74
C GLN A 172 37.22 -9.71 -11.60
N THR A 173 35.97 -9.78 -12.07
CA THR A 173 35.50 -10.91 -12.91
C THR A 173 35.10 -10.47 -14.33
N GLU A 174 35.19 -9.19 -14.65
CA GLU A 174 34.82 -8.62 -15.96
C GLU A 174 36.05 -8.53 -16.91
N THR A 175 36.73 -9.66 -17.16
CA THR A 175 37.56 -9.83 -18.37
C THR A 175 37.38 -11.26 -18.86
N ASP A 176 36.14 -11.69 -19.02
CA ASP A 176 35.82 -12.79 -19.91
C ASP A 176 34.31 -12.86 -20.11
N ARG A 177 33.91 -12.77 -21.39
CA ARG A 177 32.59 -13.06 -21.98
C ARG A 177 31.64 -11.85 -22.16
N GLN A 178 31.76 -11.31 -23.38
CA GLN A 178 30.71 -10.61 -24.10
C GLN A 178 29.51 -11.52 -24.44
N THR A 179 28.36 -10.86 -24.70
CA THR A 179 27.10 -11.35 -25.30
C THR A 179 26.26 -12.21 -24.33
N ASP A 180 25.00 -11.93 -24.04
CA ASP A 180 23.91 -11.61 -24.97
C ASP A 180 22.65 -11.17 -24.18
N THR A 181 21.75 -10.49 -24.90
CA THR A 181 20.31 -10.31 -24.67
C THR A 181 19.77 -9.68 -23.36
N GLY A 182 19.16 -8.51 -23.54
CA GLY A 182 18.38 -7.82 -22.50
C GLY A 182 17.00 -8.41 -22.24
N ILE A 183 16.48 -8.12 -21.05
CA ILE A 183 15.05 -8.04 -20.71
C ILE A 183 14.95 -6.92 -19.67
N GLN A 184 14.29 -5.82 -20.04
CA GLN A 184 13.91 -4.74 -19.13
C GLN A 184 12.64 -5.17 -18.38
N THR A 185 12.74 -5.28 -17.06
CA THR A 185 11.66 -5.79 -16.20
C THR A 185 10.70 -4.64 -15.84
N ASP A 186 9.64 -4.46 -16.65
CA ASP A 186 8.51 -3.58 -16.30
C ASP A 186 7.61 -4.26 -15.27
N ALA A 187 7.73 -3.87 -14.01
CA ALA A 187 6.84 -4.32 -12.94
C ALA A 187 5.57 -3.45 -12.92
N GLN A 188 4.52 -3.89 -13.60
CA GLN A 188 3.18 -3.28 -13.51
C GLN A 188 2.36 -3.96 -12.40
N ASN A 189 1.84 -3.20 -11.44
CA ASN A 189 1.03 -3.71 -10.31
C ASN A 189 -0.39 -3.09 -10.33
N TYR A 190 -1.44 -3.91 -10.32
CA TYR A 190 -2.83 -3.45 -10.34
C TYR A 190 -3.49 -3.71 -8.96
N ARG A 191 -4.22 -2.74 -8.43
CA ARG A 191 -4.83 -2.84 -7.09
C ARG A 191 -6.29 -2.41 -7.11
N PHE A 192 -7.12 -3.08 -6.34
CA PHE A 192 -8.56 -2.93 -6.35
C PHE A 192 -9.04 -2.79 -4.94
N ILE A 193 -9.89 -1.81 -4.65
CA ILE A 193 -10.29 -1.54 -3.28
C ILE A 193 -11.80 -1.35 -3.26
N LEU A 194 -12.46 -2.31 -2.63
CA LEU A 194 -13.89 -2.31 -2.37
C LEU A 194 -14.09 -1.60 -1.03
N GLY A 195 -14.77 -0.45 -1.06
CA GLY A 195 -15.52 0.10 0.07
C GLY A 195 -17.01 0.03 -0.21
#